data_AF-A0A1I7XFK9-F1
#
_entry.id   AF-A0A1I7XFK9-F1
#
_cell.length_a   1.000
_cell.length_b   1.000
_cell.length_c   1.000
_cell.angle_alpha   90.00
_cell.angle_beta   90.00
_cell.angle_gamma   90.00
#
_symmetry.space_group_name_H-M   'P 1'
#
loop_
_entity.id
_entity.type
_entity.pdbx_description
1 polymer ?
#
loop_
_entity_poly.entity_id
_entity_poly.type
_entity_poly.pdbx_seq_one_letter_code
_entity_poly.pdbx_strand_id
1 'polypeptide(L)' 'MEEDNEVGLPQKGLNMIIKDVIPDMRIANESRELFNACCVEFVKHVAREAQRISGNDQRKTIYHEHVQKADARIIYS' A
#
# COMPACT_ATOMS: atom_id res chain seq x y z
N MET A 1 -2.82 -22.81 8.89
CA MET A 1 -2.97 -21.34 8.89
C MET A 1 -1.94 -20.88 7.91
N GLU A 2 -2.34 -20.59 6.68
CA GLU A 2 -1.38 -20.26 5.62
C GLU A 2 -0.58 -19.05 6.07
N GLU A 3 0.73 -19.28 6.15
CA GLU A 3 1.75 -18.26 6.30
C GLU A 3 1.48 -17.20 5.24
N ASP A 4 0.90 -16.07 5.68
CA ASP A 4 0.94 -14.78 4.99
C ASP A 4 2.44 -14.44 4.91
N ASN A 5 3.15 -15.07 3.97
CA ASN A 5 4.52 -14.75 3.60
C ASN A 5 4.56 -13.24 3.52
N GLU A 6 5.17 -12.59 4.51
CA GLU A 6 5.23 -11.14 4.63
C GLU A 6 5.95 -10.58 3.40
N VAL A 7 5.19 -10.35 2.34
CA VAL A 7 5.65 -9.62 1.16
C VAL A 7 5.64 -8.15 1.57
N GLY A 8 6.69 -7.76 2.30
CA GLY A 8 7.02 -6.37 2.59
C GLY A 8 7.65 -5.70 1.38
N LEU A 9 7.68 -4.36 1.41
CA LEU A 9 8.50 -3.64 0.44
C LEU A 9 9.98 -3.94 0.70
N PRO A 10 10.83 -3.99 -0.33
CA PRO A 10 12.27 -4.13 -0.12
C PRO A 10 12.79 -3.03 0.80
N GLN A 11 13.44 -3.41 1.91
CA GLN A 11 13.88 -2.47 2.95
C GLN A 11 14.76 -1.34 2.41
N LYS A 12 15.61 -1.66 1.41
CA LYS A 12 16.45 -0.67 0.73
C LYS A 12 15.61 0.40 0.01
N GLY A 13 14.54 -0.01 -0.68
CA GLY A 13 13.65 0.90 -1.40
C GLY A 13 12.92 1.82 -0.43
N LEU A 14 12.39 1.27 0.66
CA LEU A 14 11.73 2.06 1.71
C LEU A 14 12.69 3.09 2.32
N ASN A 15 13.93 2.69 2.63
CA ASN A 15 14.94 3.59 3.17
C ASN A 15 15.35 4.71 2.21
N MET A 16 15.37 4.44 0.90
CA MET A 16 15.62 5.47 -0.12
C MET A 16 14.50 6.49 -0.12
N ILE A 17 13.24 6.04 -0.20
CA ILE A 17 12.06 6.92 -0.19
C ILE A 17 12.02 7.78 1.07
N ILE A 18 12.28 7.20 2.25
CA ILE A 18 12.29 7.96 3.52
C ILE A 18 13.34 9.08 3.49
N LYS A 19 14.56 8.79 3.01
CA LYS A 19 15.63 9.80 2.92
C LYS A 19 15.35 10.86 1.86
N ASP A 20 14.71 10.47 0.76
CA ASP A 20 14.34 11.42 -0.29
C ASP A 20 13.28 12.42 0.20
N VAL A 21 12.36 11.99 1.07
CA VAL A 21 11.33 12.85 1.67
C VAL A 21 11.87 13.64 2.87
N ILE A 22 12.70 13.04 3.71
CA ILE A 22 13.23 13.67 4.94
C ILE A 22 14.75 13.39 5.08
N PRO A 23 15.61 14.14 4.37
CA PRO A 23 17.04 13.83 4.25
C PRO A 23 17.84 14.02 5.55
N ASP A 24 17.50 15.02 6.36
CA ASP A 24 18.32 15.47 7.50
C ASP A 24 17.80 14.97 8.86
N MET A 25 16.93 13.94 8.87
CA MET A 25 16.31 13.42 10.08
C MET A 25 16.71 11.97 10.37
N ARG A 26 17.06 11.71 11.64
CA ARG A 26 17.21 10.33 12.13
C ARG A 26 15.84 9.75 12.42
N ILE A 27 15.50 8.66 11.75
CA ILE A 27 14.28 7.88 12.01
C ILE A 27 14.64 6.69 12.90
N ALA A 28 13.78 6.33 13.87
CA ALA A 28 13.94 5.15 14.71
C ALA A 28 13.71 3.86 13.89
N ASN A 29 14.26 2.73 14.31
CA ASN A 29 14.10 1.48 13.56
C ASN A 29 12.65 0.98 13.60
N GLU A 30 12.00 1.10 14.75
CA GLU A 30 10.61 0.76 14.97
C GLU A 30 9.68 1.58 14.05
N SER A 31 10.02 2.85 13.79
CA SER A 31 9.28 3.67 12.84
C SER A 31 9.45 3.18 11.40
N ARG A 32 10.63 2.68 11.01
CA ARG A 32 10.85 2.08 9.69
C ARG A 32 10.07 0.79 9.50
N GLU A 33 10.01 -0.04 10.54
CA GLU A 33 9.19 -1.26 10.56
C GLU A 33 7.70 -0.91 10.45
N LEU A 34 7.25 0.11 11.19
CA LEU A 34 5.88 0.61 11.08
C LEU A 34 5.57 1.10 9.66
N PHE A 35 6.47 1.85 9.02
CA PHE A 35 6.27 2.26 7.62
C PHE A 35 6.13 1.06 6.68
N ASN A 36 6.95 0.02 6.85
CA ASN A 36 6.83 -1.20 6.03
C ASN A 36 5.46 -1.86 6.22
N ALA A 37 5.02 -2.04 7.47
CA ALA A 37 3.72 -2.60 7.79
C ALA A 37 2.57 -1.76 7.19
N CYS A 38 2.67 -0.42 7.29
CA CYS A 38 1.71 0.49 6.69
C CYS A 38 1.68 0.39 5.15
N CYS A 39 2.83 0.21 4.49
CA CYS A 39 2.86 0.03 3.04
C CYS A 39 2.17 -1.26 2.61
N VAL A 40 2.36 -2.36 3.34
CA VAL A 40 1.67 -3.63 3.08
C VAL A 40 0.16 -3.46 3.28
N GLU A 41 -0.27 -2.88 4.39
CA GLU A 41 -1.69 -2.63 4.64
C GLU A 41 -2.29 -1.63 3.65
N PHE A 42 -1.54 -0.64 3.18
CA PHE A 42 -2.00 0.29 2.15
C PHE A 42 -2.33 -0.44 0.85
N VAL A 43 -1.45 -1.32 0.38
CA VAL A 43 -1.71 -2.15 -0.82
C VAL A 43 -2.95 -3.03 -0.60
N LYS A 44 -3.08 -3.66 0.57
CA LYS A 44 -4.27 -4.46 0.93
C LYS A 44 -5.54 -3.60 0.94
N HIS A 45 -5.48 -2.39 1.47
CA HIS A 45 -6.61 -1.47 1.56
C HIS A 45 -7.09 -1.02 0.17
N VAL A 46 -6.16 -0.58 -0.69
CA VAL A 46 -6.46 -0.21 -2.09
C VAL A 46 -7.02 -1.42 -2.85
N ALA A 47 -6.42 -2.60 -2.70
CA ALA A 47 -6.86 -3.83 -3.37
C ALA A 47 -8.30 -4.22 -2.97
N ARG A 48 -8.65 -4.12 -1.68
CA ARG A 48 -10.02 -4.39 -1.20
C ARG A 48 -11.03 -3.43 -1.83
N GLU A 49 -10.72 -2.14 -1.92
CA GLU A 49 -11.63 -1.15 -2.52
C GLU A 49 -11.72 -1.33 -4.05
N ALA A 50 -10.60 -1.58 -4.74
CA ALA A 50 -10.59 -1.88 -6.16
C ALA A 50 -11.39 -3.15 -6.50
N GLN A 51 -11.30 -4.19 -5.66
CA GLN A 51 -12.10 -5.41 -5.75
C GLN A 51 -13.60 -5.11 -5.62
N ARG A 52 -13.99 -4.26 -4.66
CA ARG A 52 -15.38 -3.83 -4.47
C ARG A 52 -15.92 -3.09 -5.69
N ILE A 53 -15.13 -2.19 -6.27
CA ILE A 53 -15.48 -1.44 -7.49
C ILE A 53 -15.64 -2.39 -8.67
N SER A 54 -14.68 -3.30 -8.88
CA SER A 54 -14.75 -4.32 -9.93
C SER A 54 -16.00 -5.20 -9.79
N GLY A 55 -16.34 -5.58 -8.55
CA GLY A 55 -17.54 -6.36 -8.24
C GLY A 55 -18.83 -5.62 -8.59
N ASN A 56 -18.90 -4.31 -8.30
CA ASN A 56 -20.04 -3.47 -8.69
C ASN A 56 -20.18 -3.35 -10.21
N ASP A 57 -19.05 -3.32 -10.92
CA ASP A 57 -19.00 -3.29 -12.39
C ASP A 57 -19.23 -4.70 -13.01
N GLN A 58 -19.57 -5.70 -12.19
CA GLN A 58 -19.79 -7.11 -12.58
C GLN A 58 -18.59 -7.76 -13.31
N ARG A 59 -17.37 -7.26 -13.05
CA ARG A 59 -16.13 -7.79 -13.63
C ARG A 59 -15.37 -8.64 -12.61
N LYS A 60 -14.89 -9.81 -13.06
CA LYS A 60 -14.06 -10.71 -12.24
C LYS A 60 -12.58 -10.31 -12.20
N THR A 61 -12.13 -9.44 -13.10
CA THR A 61 -10.75 -8.96 -13.19
C THR A 61 -10.68 -7.50 -12.73
N ILE A 62 -9.77 -7.20 -11.80
CA ILE A 62 -9.45 -5.83 -11.43
C ILE A 62 -8.64 -5.19 -12.56
N TYR A 63 -9.19 -4.14 -13.18
CA TYR A 63 -8.49 -3.32 -14.17
C TYR A 63 -7.94 -2.05 -13.53
N HIS A 64 -7.01 -1.37 -14.23
CA HIS A 64 -6.39 -0.12 -13.79
C HIS A 64 -7.41 0.96 -13.39
N GLU A 65 -8.54 1.03 -14.09
CA GLU A 65 -9.61 2.01 -13.80
C GLU A 65 -10.26 1.78 -12.41
N HIS A 66 -10.33 0.53 -11.95
CA HIS A 66 -10.86 0.23 -10.61
C HIS A 66 -9.87 0.69 -9.53
N VAL A 67 -8.57 0.54 -9.76
CA VAL A 67 -7.50 1.00 -8.86
C VAL A 67 -7.50 2.53 -8.78
N GLN A 68 -7.56 3.22 -9.92
CA GLN A 68 -7.62 4.69 -9.96
C GLN A 68 -8.83 5.26 -9.20
N LYS A 69 -10.00 4.63 -9.35
CA LYS A 69 -11.20 5.02 -8.60
C LYS A 69 -11.06 4.72 -7.09
N ALA A 70 -10.42 3.61 -6.73
CA ALA A 70 -10.15 3.26 -5.34
C ALA A 70 -9.24 4.29 -4.66
N ASP A 71 -8.10 4.59 -5.28
CA ASP A 71 -7.15 5.59 -4.79
C ASP A 71 -7.80 6.97 -4.62
N ALA A 72 -8.57 7.41 -5.61
CA ALA A 72 -9.30 8.68 -5.52
C ALA A 72 -10.28 8.68 -4.33
N ARG A 73 -11.02 7.59 -4.10
CA ARG A 73 -11.92 7.51 -2.95
C ARG A 73 -11.19 7.56 -1.61
N ILE A 74 -10.06 6.87 -1.49
CA ILE A 74 -9.29 6.81 -0.25
C ILE A 74 -8.64 8.17 0.08
N ILE A 75 -8.18 8.91 -0.94
CA ILE A 75 -7.51 10.20 -0.75
C ILE A 75 -8.50 11.34 -0.48
N TYR A 76 -9.70 11.27 -1.06
CA TYR A 76 -10.72 12.33 -0.95
C TYR A 76 -11.86 12.01 0.04
N SER A 77 -11.79 10.91 0.80
CA SER A 77 -12.71 10.59 1.90
C SER A 77 -12.31 11.27 3.19
#